data_AF-A0A7C7H790-F1
#
_entry.id   AF-A0A7C7H790-F1
#
_cell.length_a   1.000
_cell.length_b   1.000
_cell.length_c   1.000
_cell.angle_alpha   90.00
_cell.angle_beta   90.00
_cell.angle_gamma   90.00
#
_symmetry.space_group_name_H-M   'P 1'
#
loop_
_entity.id
_entity.type
_entity.pdbx_description
1 polymer ?
#
loop_
_entity_poly.entity_id
_entity_poly.type
_entity_poly.pdbx_seq_one_letter_code
_entity_poly.pdbx_strand_id
1 'polypeptide(L)'
;MSKPEENAEEQTVEEVVENATEETTEETAEVVVDVYKKTIFSLVLHTKYYVRPLKRRIAPERLYRLTRKWVDLMWPLHTLIRKIPKIGHSINWRLLVADYSTWGVNGQLLKEWAYLDTFDMLGPRYDSPQTLSTVKIWFQEAGLDDVEVIYGYNGIEGRGKKPACVA
;
A
#
# COMPACT_ATOMS: atom_id res chain seq x y z
N MET A 1 23.17 22.82 8.95
CA MET A 1 22.27 22.35 10.02
C MET A 1 21.73 21.00 9.60
N SER A 2 22.44 19.95 10.01
CA SER A 2 22.09 18.54 9.76
C SER A 2 20.94 18.16 10.70
N LYS A 3 19.77 17.85 10.15
CA LYS A 3 18.72 17.17 10.91
C LYS A 3 19.21 15.77 11.28
N PRO A 4 18.88 15.27 12.48
CA PRO A 4 19.25 13.91 12.87
C PRO A 4 18.49 12.93 11.96
N GLU A 5 19.21 11.98 11.38
CA GLU A 5 18.62 10.79 10.78
C GLU A 5 18.03 9.97 11.94
N GLU A 6 16.72 10.10 12.13
CA GLU A 6 15.94 9.23 12.99
C GLU A 6 15.91 7.85 12.32
N ASN A 7 16.80 6.96 12.77
CA ASN A 7 16.72 5.53 12.51
C ASN A 7 15.43 5.02 13.17
N ALA A 8 14.33 5.07 12.43
CA ALA A 8 13.19 4.22 12.71
C ALA A 8 13.63 2.78 12.41
N GLU A 9 14.14 2.08 13.43
CA GLU A 9 14.23 0.63 13.39
C GLU A 9 12.81 0.08 13.15
N GLU A 10 12.70 -0.71 12.10
CA GLU A 10 11.46 -1.00 11.41
C GLU A 10 10.82 -2.24 12.02
N GLN A 11 9.71 -2.06 12.75
CA GLN A 11 9.01 -3.17 13.39
C GLN A 11 8.29 -4.02 12.33
N THR A 12 8.57 -5.33 12.32
CA THR A 12 7.81 -6.27 11.49
C THR A 12 6.34 -6.34 11.95
N VAL A 13 5.40 -6.81 11.11
CA VAL A 13 4.00 -6.95 11.57
C VAL A 13 3.89 -7.87 12.78
N GLU A 14 4.75 -8.89 12.86
CA GLU A 14 4.91 -9.74 14.04
C GLU A 14 5.33 -8.90 15.26
N GLU A 15 6.34 -8.04 15.11
CA GLU A 15 6.82 -7.15 16.16
C GLU A 15 5.80 -6.06 16.52
N VAL A 16 4.98 -5.57 15.58
CA VAL A 16 3.87 -4.64 15.87
C VAL A 16 2.76 -5.35 16.65
N VAL A 17 2.44 -6.60 16.30
CA VAL A 17 1.46 -7.41 17.05
C VAL A 17 2.02 -7.73 18.44
N GLU A 18 3.29 -8.11 18.55
CA GLU A 18 3.96 -8.42 19.81
C GLU A 18 4.03 -7.18 20.72
N ASN A 19 4.49 -6.04 20.21
CA ASN A 19 4.52 -4.79 20.97
C ASN A 19 3.13 -4.29 21.37
N ALA A 20 2.13 -4.40 20.48
CA ALA A 20 0.75 -4.07 20.83
C ALA A 20 0.19 -4.98 21.94
N THR A 21 0.60 -6.26 21.96
CA THR A 21 0.22 -7.18 23.04
C THR A 21 0.94 -6.89 24.36
N GLU A 22 2.16 -6.37 24.34
CA GLU A 22 2.92 -6.01 25.55
C GLU A 22 2.45 -4.69 26.18
N GLU A 23 2.07 -3.70 25.38
CA GLU A 23 1.77 -2.35 25.87
C GLU A 23 0.35 -2.21 26.48
N THR A 24 -0.56 -3.14 26.16
CA THR A 24 -1.95 -3.05 26.63
C THR A 24 -2.14 -3.76 27.99
N THR A 25 -2.30 -2.96 29.04
CA THR A 25 -2.46 -3.37 30.45
C THR A 25 -3.93 -3.59 30.89
N GLU A 26 -4.89 -3.49 29.97
CA GLU A 26 -6.32 -3.68 30.28
C GLU A 26 -6.81 -5.08 29.92
N GLU A 27 -7.64 -5.67 30.78
CA GLU A 27 -8.22 -7.02 30.69
C GLU A 27 -9.12 -7.25 29.44
N THR A 28 -9.25 -6.26 28.54
CA THR A 28 -10.07 -6.29 27.33
C THR A 28 -9.33 -5.80 26.07
N ALA A 29 -8.01 -5.98 25.99
CA ALA A 29 -7.21 -5.57 24.82
C ALA A 29 -7.63 -6.31 23.53
N GLU A 30 -8.05 -5.57 22.50
CA GLU A 30 -8.37 -6.07 21.16
C GLU A 30 -7.33 -5.57 20.16
N VAL A 31 -6.74 -6.48 19.39
CA VAL A 31 -5.81 -6.19 18.29
C VAL A 31 -6.58 -6.21 16.98
N VAL A 32 -6.47 -5.13 16.21
CA VAL A 32 -7.07 -5.01 14.88
C VAL A 32 -5.99 -4.67 13.86
N VAL A 33 -5.93 -5.41 12.76
CA VAL A 33 -5.00 -5.16 11.64
C VAL A 33 -5.77 -5.04 10.33
N ASP A 34 -5.30 -4.15 9.45
CA ASP A 34 -5.71 -4.08 8.04
C ASP A 34 -4.48 -4.28 7.16
N VAL A 35 -4.50 -5.31 6.33
CA VAL A 35 -3.36 -5.76 5.54
C VAL A 35 -3.75 -5.89 4.07
N TYR A 36 -2.96 -5.31 3.17
CA TYR A 36 -3.20 -5.44 1.74
C TYR A 36 -3.18 -6.90 1.27
N LYS A 37 -4.15 -7.26 0.43
CA LYS A 37 -4.28 -8.63 -0.08
C LYS A 37 -3.24 -8.96 -1.15
N LYS A 38 -2.52 -10.05 -0.96
CA LYS A 38 -1.62 -10.65 -1.96
C LYS A 38 -2.43 -11.43 -2.99
N THR A 39 -2.46 -10.92 -4.21
CA THR A 39 -3.01 -11.66 -5.36
C THR A 39 -1.91 -11.87 -6.39
N ILE A 40 -1.69 -13.11 -6.84
CA ILE A 40 -0.63 -13.48 -7.80
C ILE A 40 -0.72 -12.63 -9.07
N PHE A 41 -1.92 -12.44 -9.61
CA PHE A 41 -2.17 -11.55 -10.75
C PHE A 41 -1.86 -10.08 -10.44
N SER A 42 -2.17 -9.59 -9.25
CA SER A 42 -1.86 -8.21 -8.85
C SER A 42 -0.34 -7.98 -8.77
N LEU A 43 0.41 -8.95 -8.25
CA LEU A 43 1.85 -8.85 -8.06
C LEU A 43 2.63 -8.89 -9.39
N VAL A 44 2.20 -9.75 -10.32
CA VAL A 44 2.94 -9.99 -11.58
C VAL A 44 2.49 -9.07 -12.71
N LEU A 45 1.20 -8.71 -12.79
CA LEU A 45 0.70 -7.89 -13.91
C LEU A 45 0.79 -6.39 -13.67
N HIS A 46 0.98 -5.93 -12.43
CA HIS A 46 1.15 -4.50 -12.18
C HIS A 46 2.60 -4.08 -12.37
N THR A 47 2.81 -3.24 -13.39
CA THR A 47 4.10 -2.64 -13.73
C THR A 47 4.78 -1.94 -12.55
N LYS A 48 4.00 -1.50 -11.54
CA LYS A 48 4.50 -0.84 -10.32
C LYS A 48 5.48 -1.73 -9.54
N TYR A 49 5.28 -3.04 -9.49
CA TYR A 49 6.15 -3.94 -8.71
C TYR A 49 7.52 -4.18 -9.36
N TYR A 50 7.66 -3.95 -10.67
CA TYR A 50 8.97 -3.97 -11.34
C TYR A 50 9.77 -2.69 -11.10
N VAL A 51 9.07 -1.56 -10.98
CA VAL A 51 9.71 -0.25 -10.85
C VAL A 51 10.02 0.10 -9.38
N ARG A 52 9.23 -0.40 -8.43
CA ARG A 52 9.43 -0.16 -6.99
C ARG A 52 10.81 -0.58 -6.49
N PRO A 53 11.36 -1.78 -6.78
CA PRO A 53 12.68 -2.19 -6.31
C PRO A 53 13.80 -1.20 -6.66
N LEU A 54 13.71 -0.55 -7.83
CA LEU A 54 14.67 0.46 -8.28
C LEU A 54 14.50 1.80 -7.55
N LYS A 55 13.28 2.13 -7.11
CA LYS A 55 12.93 3.43 -6.50
C LYS A 55 12.98 3.43 -4.97
N ARG A 56 13.05 2.26 -4.31
CA ARG A 56 13.10 2.09 -2.84
C ARG A 56 14.19 2.87 -2.10
N ARG A 57 15.28 3.24 -2.79
CA ARG A 57 16.44 3.94 -2.20
C ARG A 57 16.49 5.44 -2.54
N ILE A 58 15.46 5.96 -3.20
CA ILE A 58 15.41 7.36 -3.64
C ILE A 58 14.68 8.17 -2.56
N ALA A 59 15.25 9.30 -2.14
CA ALA A 59 14.59 10.23 -1.21
C ALA A 59 13.22 10.69 -1.77
N PRO A 60 12.17 10.80 -0.93
CA PRO A 60 10.80 11.11 -1.38
C PRO A 60 10.70 12.34 -2.30
N GLU A 61 11.45 13.41 -2.01
CA GLU A 61 11.41 14.64 -2.82
C GLU A 61 12.01 14.42 -4.20
N ARG A 62 13.07 13.60 -4.30
CA ARG A 62 13.67 13.21 -5.58
C ARG A 62 12.72 12.33 -6.36
N LEU A 63 12.06 11.39 -5.71
CA LEU A 63 11.07 10.52 -6.32
C LEU A 63 9.90 11.32 -6.88
N TYR A 64 9.34 12.26 -6.11
CA TYR A 64 8.26 13.13 -6.57
C TYR A 64 8.65 13.95 -7.81
N ARG A 65 9.86 14.53 -7.82
CA ARG A 65 10.36 15.27 -8.99
C ARG A 65 10.50 14.38 -10.23
N LEU A 66 10.98 13.15 -10.07
CA LEU A 66 11.09 12.18 -11.17
C LEU A 66 9.71 11.76 -11.67
N THR A 67 8.77 11.50 -10.76
CA THR A 67 7.37 11.18 -11.09
C THR A 67 6.72 12.31 -11.87
N ARG A 68 6.85 13.56 -11.42
CA ARG A 68 6.30 14.73 -12.14
C ARG A 68 6.85 14.82 -13.56
N LYS A 69 8.18 14.70 -13.72
CA LYS A 69 8.84 14.68 -15.04
C LYS A 69 8.35 13.53 -15.93
N TRP A 70 8.16 12.35 -15.34
CA TRP A 70 7.64 11.18 -16.07
C TRP A 70 6.21 11.40 -16.55
N VAL A 71 5.32 11.86 -15.67
CA VAL A 71 3.93 12.16 -16.03
C VAL A 71 3.88 13.29 -17.07
N ASP A 72 4.69 14.34 -16.94
CA ASP A 72 4.79 15.42 -17.93
C ASP A 72 5.20 14.91 -19.31
N LEU A 73 6.22 14.06 -19.37
CA LEU A 73 6.70 13.44 -20.60
C LEU A 73 5.63 12.55 -21.24
N MET A 74 4.95 11.76 -20.42
CA MET A 74 3.95 10.79 -20.87
C MET A 74 2.58 11.41 -21.13
N TRP A 75 2.33 12.64 -20.69
CA TRP A 75 1.01 13.27 -20.74
C TRP A 75 0.40 13.32 -22.16
N PRO A 76 1.12 13.74 -23.21
CA PRO A 76 0.56 13.75 -24.56
C PRO A 76 0.12 12.34 -25.00
N LEU A 77 0.93 11.33 -24.70
CA LEU A 77 0.62 9.93 -25.01
C LEU A 77 -0.56 9.41 -24.18
N HIS A 78 -0.61 9.73 -22.89
CA HIS A 78 -1.74 9.44 -22.01
C HIS A 78 -3.06 10.00 -22.57
N THR A 79 -3.04 11.26 -23.02
CA THR A 79 -4.24 11.90 -23.61
C THR A 79 -4.70 11.27 -24.92
N LEU A 80 -3.80 10.61 -25.65
CA LEU A 80 -4.13 9.85 -26.85
C LEU A 80 -4.69 8.46 -26.49
N ILE A 81 -4.01 7.75 -25.60
CA ILE A 81 -4.38 6.40 -25.17
C ILE A 81 -5.75 6.39 -24.49
N ARG A 82 -6.08 7.39 -23.67
CA ARG A 82 -7.37 7.47 -22.98
C ARG A 82 -8.58 7.58 -23.93
N LYS A 83 -8.38 7.96 -25.20
CA LYS A 83 -9.45 8.00 -26.21
C LYS A 83 -9.85 6.61 -26.69
N ILE A 84 -9.03 5.58 -26.43
CA ILE A 84 -9.34 4.20 -26.80
C ILE A 84 -10.43 3.67 -25.85
N PRO A 85 -11.63 3.34 -26.35
CA PRO A 85 -12.72 2.89 -25.49
C PRO A 85 -12.37 1.57 -24.81
N LYS A 86 -12.83 1.40 -23.56
CA LYS A 86 -12.69 0.21 -22.70
C LYS A 86 -11.27 -0.16 -22.25
N ILE A 87 -10.24 0.10 -23.04
CA ILE A 87 -8.87 -0.40 -22.79
C ILE A 87 -7.88 0.73 -22.49
N GLY A 88 -8.14 1.97 -22.95
CA GLY A 88 -7.22 3.10 -22.79
C GLY A 88 -6.78 3.35 -21.35
N HIS A 89 -7.73 3.37 -20.42
CA HIS A 89 -7.48 3.52 -18.98
C HIS A 89 -6.50 2.46 -18.45
N SER A 90 -6.74 1.18 -18.75
CA SER A 90 -5.87 0.08 -18.29
C SER A 90 -4.45 0.16 -18.88
N ILE A 91 -4.30 0.68 -20.10
CA ILE A 91 -2.99 0.91 -20.71
C ILE A 91 -2.24 2.03 -19.98
N ASN A 92 -2.91 3.13 -19.65
CA ASN A 92 -2.31 4.24 -18.91
C ASN A 92 -1.76 3.80 -17.54
N TRP A 93 -2.54 3.01 -16.80
CA TRP A 93 -2.07 2.42 -15.55
C TRP A 93 -0.85 1.51 -15.72
N ARG A 94 -0.78 0.75 -16.83
CA ARG A 94 0.40 -0.07 -17.17
C ARG A 94 1.63 0.77 -17.53
N LEU A 95 1.43 1.98 -18.05
CA LEU A 95 2.50 2.95 -18.34
C LEU A 95 2.93 3.78 -17.11
N LEU A 96 2.44 3.41 -15.92
CA LEU A 96 2.73 4.08 -14.66
C LEU A 96 2.26 5.55 -14.64
N VAL A 97 1.15 5.84 -15.32
CA VAL A 97 0.47 7.14 -15.23
C VAL A 97 -0.95 6.86 -14.77
N ALA A 98 -1.29 7.29 -13.55
CA ALA A 98 -2.64 7.13 -13.04
C ALA A 98 -3.65 7.88 -13.94
N ASP A 99 -4.81 7.27 -14.15
CA ASP A 99 -5.82 7.79 -15.07
C ASP A 99 -7.20 7.72 -14.42
N TYR A 100 -7.80 8.87 -14.16
CA TYR A 100 -9.17 9.03 -13.64
C TYR A 100 -10.09 9.70 -14.67
N SER A 101 -9.76 9.60 -15.96
CA SER A 101 -10.51 10.28 -17.03
C SER A 101 -11.97 9.82 -17.14
N THR A 102 -12.30 8.64 -16.61
CA THR A 102 -13.67 8.12 -16.53
C THR A 102 -14.55 8.84 -15.52
N TRP A 103 -13.98 9.65 -14.62
CA TRP A 103 -14.71 10.36 -13.55
C TRP A 103 -15.13 11.78 -13.95
N GLY A 104 -14.97 12.17 -15.23
CA GLY A 104 -15.45 13.47 -15.74
C GLY A 104 -14.63 14.68 -15.27
N VAL A 105 -13.42 14.45 -14.77
CA VAL A 105 -12.54 15.48 -14.19
C VAL A 105 -11.90 16.35 -15.29
N ASN A 106 -11.73 17.65 -15.01
CA ASN A 106 -11.01 18.58 -15.90
C ASN A 106 -9.57 18.10 -16.17
N GLY A 107 -9.05 18.35 -17.37
CA GLY A 107 -7.72 17.88 -17.80
C GLY A 107 -6.54 18.35 -16.93
N GLN A 108 -6.60 19.55 -16.34
CA GLN A 108 -5.55 20.04 -15.44
C GLN A 108 -5.59 19.31 -14.09
N LEU A 109 -6.77 19.21 -13.48
CA LEU A 109 -6.97 18.49 -12.23
C LEU A 109 -6.66 17.00 -12.38
N LEU A 110 -7.03 16.40 -13.52
CA LEU A 110 -6.68 15.02 -13.86
C LEU A 110 -5.15 14.82 -13.89
N LYS A 111 -4.40 15.82 -14.37
CA LYS A 111 -2.93 15.79 -14.40
C LYS A 111 -2.35 15.89 -13.00
N GLU A 112 -2.93 16.72 -12.16
CA GLU A 112 -2.54 16.87 -10.76
C GLU A 112 -2.75 15.57 -9.97
N TRP A 113 -3.90 14.91 -10.15
CA TRP A 113 -4.16 13.58 -9.59
C TRP A 113 -3.17 12.56 -10.12
N ALA A 114 -2.88 12.58 -11.42
CA ALA A 114 -1.89 11.69 -11.99
C ALA A 114 -0.49 11.86 -11.37
N TYR A 115 -0.09 13.08 -10.99
CA TYR A 115 1.17 13.28 -10.27
C TYR A 115 1.15 12.63 -8.88
N LEU A 116 0.10 12.88 -8.10
CA LEU A 116 -0.03 12.40 -6.73
C LEU A 116 -0.18 10.89 -6.68
N ASP A 117 -1.10 10.33 -7.45
CA ASP A 117 -1.37 8.89 -7.45
C ASP A 117 -0.25 8.07 -8.08
N THR A 118 0.43 8.56 -9.11
CA THR A 118 1.64 7.88 -9.61
C THR A 118 2.76 7.94 -8.56
N PHE A 119 2.86 9.03 -7.80
CA PHE A 119 3.84 9.13 -6.72
C PHE A 119 3.52 8.15 -5.59
N ASP A 120 2.29 8.14 -5.09
CA ASP A 120 1.82 7.24 -4.05
C ASP A 120 1.87 5.78 -4.48
N MET A 121 1.64 5.49 -5.77
CA MET A 121 1.83 4.14 -6.29
C MET A 121 3.29 3.67 -6.21
N LEU A 122 4.27 4.58 -6.34
CA LEU A 122 5.69 4.24 -6.44
C LEU A 122 6.49 4.50 -5.15
N GLY A 123 5.95 5.32 -4.25
CA GLY A 123 6.54 5.76 -2.99
C GLY A 123 6.74 4.68 -1.93
N PRO A 124 5.83 3.69 -1.77
CA PRO A 124 5.94 2.68 -0.72
C PRO A 124 7.27 1.93 -0.81
N ARG A 125 8.11 2.15 0.19
CA ARG A 125 9.39 1.46 0.35
C ARG A 125 9.17 0.01 0.79
N TYR A 126 8.21 -0.16 1.68
CA TYR A 126 7.86 -1.40 2.34
C TYR A 126 6.36 -1.64 2.17
N ASP A 127 6.02 -2.50 1.22
CA ASP A 127 4.65 -2.93 0.94
C ASP A 127 4.70 -4.45 0.87
N SER A 128 4.12 -5.11 1.89
CA SER A 128 4.18 -6.56 2.08
C SER A 128 2.75 -7.12 2.09
N PRO A 129 2.10 -7.24 0.93
CA PRO A 129 0.76 -7.77 0.87
C PRO A 129 0.74 -9.23 1.32
N GLN A 130 -0.28 -9.62 2.07
CA GLN A 130 -0.39 -10.94 2.70
C GLN A 130 -1.55 -11.77 2.20
N THR A 131 -1.51 -13.07 2.48
CA THR A 131 -2.65 -13.95 2.25
C THR A 131 -3.51 -14.03 3.51
N LEU A 132 -4.80 -14.34 3.35
CA LEU A 132 -5.71 -14.50 4.48
C LEU A 132 -5.23 -15.61 5.43
N SER A 133 -4.64 -16.68 4.89
CA SER A 133 -4.01 -17.73 5.70
C SER A 133 -2.81 -17.24 6.50
N THR A 134 -1.96 -16.38 5.92
CA THR A 134 -0.81 -15.81 6.63
C THR A 134 -1.27 -14.96 7.82
N VAL A 135 -2.26 -14.10 7.61
CA VAL A 135 -2.80 -13.25 8.69
C VAL A 135 -3.43 -14.12 9.79
N LYS A 136 -4.15 -15.20 9.42
CA LYS A 136 -4.66 -16.15 10.42
C LYS A 136 -3.55 -16.82 11.25
N ILE A 137 -2.46 -17.22 10.60
CA ILE A 137 -1.31 -17.83 11.29
C ILE A 137 -0.71 -16.84 12.29
N TRP A 138 -0.54 -15.58 11.92
CA TRP A 138 -0.04 -14.55 12.85
C TRP A 138 -0.89 -14.42 14.12
N PHE A 139 -2.22 -14.39 13.98
CA PHE A 139 -3.12 -14.30 15.14
C PHE A 139 -3.05 -15.56 16.02
N GLN A 140 -2.86 -16.74 15.41
CA GLN A 140 -2.69 -18.00 16.14
C GLN A 140 -1.35 -18.06 16.87
N GLU A 141 -0.26 -17.66 16.21
CA GLU A 141 1.10 -17.64 16.79
C GLU A 141 1.21 -16.61 17.91
N ALA A 142 0.49 -15.48 17.80
CA ALA A 142 0.37 -14.48 18.87
C ALA A 142 -0.50 -14.93 20.05
N GLY A 143 -1.13 -16.11 19.99
CA GLY A 143 -1.95 -16.65 21.07
C GLY A 143 -3.23 -15.86 21.35
N LEU A 144 -3.80 -15.20 20.34
CA LEU A 144 -5.02 -14.41 20.49
C LEU A 144 -6.28 -15.29 20.49
N ASP A 145 -7.28 -14.88 21.27
CA ASP A 145 -8.62 -15.45 21.32
C ASP A 145 -9.59 -14.68 20.42
N ASP A 146 -10.79 -15.24 20.17
CA ASP A 146 -11.86 -14.58 19.39
C ASP A 146 -11.38 -14.05 18.02
N VAL A 147 -10.57 -14.86 17.32
CA VAL A 147 -9.91 -14.46 16.08
C VAL A 147 -10.87 -14.47 14.89
N GLU A 148 -11.07 -13.30 14.31
CA GLU A 148 -11.78 -13.11 13.04
C GLU A 148 -10.83 -12.53 11.99
N VAL A 149 -10.67 -13.22 10.85
CA VAL A 149 -9.90 -12.71 9.71
C VAL A 149 -10.71 -12.86 8.44
N ILE A 150 -11.08 -11.72 7.86
CA ILE A 150 -11.99 -11.60 6.71
C ILE A 150 -11.38 -10.78 5.58
N TYR A 151 -11.99 -10.87 4.39
CA TYR A 151 -11.67 -9.94 3.31
C TYR A 151 -12.42 -8.62 3.53
N GLY A 152 -11.66 -7.53 3.65
CA GLY A 152 -12.17 -6.17 3.74
C GLY A 152 -12.29 -5.49 2.37
N TYR A 153 -12.56 -4.18 2.37
CA TYR A 153 -12.68 -3.39 1.13
C TYR A 153 -11.35 -3.30 0.35
N ASN A 154 -10.24 -3.05 1.05
CA ASN A 154 -8.91 -2.85 0.45
C ASN A 154 -7.95 -4.04 0.63
N GLY A 155 -8.36 -5.09 1.34
CA GLY A 155 -7.42 -6.13 1.75
C GLY A 155 -8.02 -7.20 2.64
N ILE A 156 -7.36 -7.42 3.77
CA ILE A 156 -7.66 -8.42 4.78
C ILE A 156 -7.73 -7.69 6.11
N GLU A 157 -8.87 -7.81 6.78
CA GLU A 157 -9.09 -7.26 8.11
C GLU A 157 -9.00 -8.41 9.12
N GLY A 158 -8.15 -8.26 10.13
CA GLY A 158 -7.97 -9.24 11.21
C GLY A 158 -8.28 -8.61 12.56
N ARG A 159 -8.99 -9.34 13.43
CA ARG A 159 -9.34 -8.94 14.80
C ARG A 159 -9.16 -10.11 15.74
N GLY A 160 -8.74 -9.83 16.97
CA GLY A 160 -8.49 -10.84 17.99
C GLY A 160 -8.27 -10.19 19.35
N LYS A 161 -8.61 -10.91 20.41
CA LYS A 161 -8.51 -10.44 21.79
C LYS A 161 -7.35 -11.09 22.48
N LYS A 162 -6.68 -10.34 23.35
CA LYS A 162 -5.70 -10.93 24.26
C LYS A 162 -6.42 -11.92 25.19
N PRO A 163 -5.91 -13.14 25.36
CA PRO A 163 -6.52 -14.09 26.30
C PRO A 163 -6.55 -13.47 27.70
N ALA A 164 -7.68 -13.62 28.38
CA ALA A 164 -7.79 -13.19 29.77
C ALA A 164 -6.71 -13.91 30.59
N CYS A 165 -6.00 -13.17 31.45
CA CYS A 165 -5.01 -13.76 32.33
C CYS A 165 -5.70 -14.82 33.19
N VAL A 166 -5.46 -16.10 32.90
CA VAL A 166 -5.87 -17.19 33.78
C VAL A 166 -4.86 -17.21 34.93
N ALA A 167 -5.25 -16.61 36.06
CA ALA A 167 -4.51 -16.64 37.32
C ALA A 167 -4.43 -18.05 37.92
#